data_AF-A0A9K3D861-F1
#
_entry.id   AF-A0A9K3D861-F1
#
_cell.length_a   1.000
_cell.length_b   1.000
_cell.length_c   1.000
_cell.angle_alpha   90.00
_cell.angle_beta   90.00
_cell.angle_gamma   90.00
#
_symmetry.space_group_name_H-M   'P 1'
#
loop_
_entity.id
_entity.type
_entity.pdbx_description
1 polymer ?
#
loop_
_entity_poly.entity_id
_entity_poly.type
_entity_poly.pdbx_seq_one_letter_code
_entity_poly.pdbx_strand_id
1 'polypeptide(L)' 'MARVHGGLAHVGKVRKATAKMEKLEKKRDKRGRCAKRIRYNRLFCTKMFFAPNGKRIGPNSAQLQEARRNALA' A
#
# COMPACT_ATOMS: atom_id res chain seq x y z
N MET A 1 9.41 34.84 15.57
CA MET A 1 9.90 34.47 14.21
C MET A 1 8.90 33.50 13.60
N ALA A 2 7.99 33.97 12.75
CA ALA A 2 6.95 33.11 12.18
C ALA A 2 7.59 32.04 11.29
N ARG A 3 7.27 30.75 11.51
CA ARG A 3 7.58 29.68 10.55
C ARG A 3 6.72 29.91 9.30
N VAL A 4 7.17 30.81 8.44
CA VAL A 4 6.48 31.08 7.18
C VAL A 4 6.81 29.93 6.22
N HIS A 5 5.80 29.16 5.86
CA HIS A 5 5.91 28.23 4.74
C HIS A 5 5.85 29.04 3.44
N GLY A 6 7.03 29.38 2.90
CA GLY A 6 7.31 29.68 1.48
C GLY A 6 6.41 30.70 0.76
N GLY A 7 7.00 31.80 0.29
CA GLY A 7 6.39 32.68 -0.71
C GLY A 7 6.51 32.15 -2.15
N LEU A 8 5.92 32.89 -3.11
CA LEU A 8 5.96 32.59 -4.56
C LEU A 8 7.38 32.34 -5.09
N ALA A 9 8.41 32.93 -4.47
CA ALA A 9 9.81 32.75 -4.84
C ALA A 9 10.38 31.34 -4.54
N HIS A 10 9.68 30.51 -3.76
CA HIS A 10 10.15 29.19 -3.33
C HIS A 10 9.42 28.02 -4.03
N VAL A 11 9.15 28.16 -5.33
CA VAL A 11 8.55 27.09 -6.15
C VAL A 11 9.45 25.84 -6.14
N GLY A 12 8.83 24.68 -5.94
CA GLY A 12 9.55 23.39 -5.94
C GLY A 12 10.39 23.12 -4.68
N LYS A 13 10.33 23.98 -3.65
CA LYS A 13 11.03 23.78 -2.36
C LYS A 13 10.84 22.37 -1.80
N VAL A 14 9.60 21.87 -1.80
CA VAL A 14 9.28 20.54 -1.24
C VAL A 14 9.92 19.42 -2.05
N ARG A 15 9.84 19.47 -3.39
CA ARG A 15 10.43 18.45 -4.27
C ARG A 15 11.96 18.45 -4.24
N LYS A 16 12.59 19.60 -4.02
CA LYS A 16 14.04 19.72 -3.85
C LYS A 16 14.51 19.21 -2.48
N ALA A 17 13.67 19.37 -1.45
CA ALA A 17 13.97 18.90 -0.09
C ALA A 17 13.76 17.39 0.08
N THR A 18 12.84 16.78 -0.67
CA THR A 18 12.63 15.33 -0.61
C THR A 18 13.83 14.58 -1.17
N ALA A 19 14.47 13.74 -0.34
CA ALA A 19 15.52 12.84 -0.79
C ALA A 19 15.01 11.95 -1.93
N LYS A 20 15.81 11.84 -3.00
CA LYS A 20 15.47 10.99 -4.15
C LYS A 20 15.76 9.54 -3.80
N MET A 21 14.73 8.80 -3.40
CA MET A 21 14.84 7.36 -3.21
C MET A 21 14.73 6.63 -4.55
N GLU A 22 15.64 5.69 -4.79
CA GLU A 22 15.57 4.79 -5.93
C GLU A 22 14.46 3.76 -5.73
N LYS A 23 13.92 3.26 -6.84
CA LYS A 23 12.91 2.20 -6.78
C LYS A 23 13.62 0.89 -6.49
N LEU A 24 13.09 0.14 -5.53
CA LEU A 24 13.54 -1.24 -5.26
C LEU A 24 13.40 -2.09 -6.53
N GLU A 25 14.40 -2.95 -6.78
CA GLU A 25 14.31 -3.98 -7.82
C GLU A 25 13.19 -4.97 -7.49
N LYS A 26 12.26 -5.14 -8.43
CA LYS A 26 11.10 -6.03 -8.26
C LYS A 26 11.11 -7.10 -9.33
N LYS A 27 10.78 -8.33 -8.92
CA LYS A 27 10.49 -9.43 -9.84
C LYS A 27 9.32 -9.02 -10.75
N ARG A 28 9.28 -9.59 -11.97
CA ARG A 28 8.24 -9.27 -12.95
C ARG A 28 6.85 -9.57 -12.38
N ASP A 29 5.98 -8.56 -12.40
CA ASP A 29 4.59 -8.73 -12.01
C ASP A 29 3.86 -9.66 -12.99
N LYS A 30 3.04 -10.56 -12.43
CA LYS A 30 2.15 -11.41 -13.23
C LYS A 30 1.07 -10.53 -13.85
N ARG A 31 0.89 -10.59 -15.18
CA ARG A 31 -0.09 -9.81 -15.93
C ARG A 31 -1.30 -10.67 -16.39
N GLY A 32 -2.38 -10.01 -16.77
CA GLY A 32 -3.56 -10.64 -17.39
C GLY A 32 -4.30 -11.63 -16.47
N ARG A 33 -4.63 -12.81 -17.00
CA ARG A 33 -5.42 -13.85 -16.31
C ARG A 33 -4.75 -14.31 -15.01
N CYS A 34 -3.43 -14.43 -15.00
CA CYS A 34 -2.70 -14.88 -13.82
C CYS A 34 -2.84 -13.88 -12.66
N ALA A 35 -2.80 -12.58 -12.96
CA ALA A 35 -3.03 -11.52 -11.97
C ALA A 35 -4.45 -11.56 -11.39
N LYS A 36 -5.46 -11.74 -12.28
CA LYS A 36 -6.86 -11.85 -11.88
C LYS A 36 -7.09 -13.06 -10.98
N ARG A 37 -6.48 -14.22 -11.27
CA ARG A 37 -6.56 -15.42 -10.43
C ARG A 37 -5.99 -15.17 -9.02
N ILE A 38 -4.83 -14.55 -8.92
CA ILE A 38 -4.22 -14.23 -7.63
C ILE A 38 -5.10 -13.26 -6.83
N ARG A 39 -5.65 -12.24 -7.49
CA ARG A 39 -6.58 -11.30 -6.85
C ARG A 39 -7.84 -11.99 -6.36
N TYR A 40 -8.44 -12.87 -7.17
CA TYR A 40 -9.64 -13.61 -6.81
C TYR A 40 -9.42 -14.47 -5.58
N ASN A 41 -8.36 -15.29 -5.60
CA ASN A 41 -8.01 -16.15 -4.48
C ASN A 41 -7.81 -15.35 -3.19
N ARG A 42 -7.07 -14.22 -3.25
CA ARG A 42 -6.79 -13.37 -2.08
C ARG A 42 -8.00 -12.64 -1.53
N LEU A 43 -8.94 -12.24 -2.37
CA LEU A 43 -10.06 -11.35 -1.99
C LEU A 43 -11.36 -12.08 -1.67
N PHE A 44 -11.58 -13.26 -2.24
CA PHE A 44 -12.86 -13.97 -2.18
C PHE A 44 -12.73 -15.38 -1.62
N CYS A 45 -11.62 -16.09 -1.86
CA CYS A 45 -11.45 -17.45 -1.34
C CYS A 45 -10.82 -17.48 0.06
N THR A 46 -9.92 -16.55 0.38
CA THR A 46 -9.22 -16.54 1.67
C THR A 46 -10.09 -15.94 2.79
N LYS A 47 -10.31 -16.71 3.86
CA LYS A 47 -11.10 -16.29 5.04
C LYS A 47 -10.58 -15.04 5.75
N MET A 48 -9.30 -14.70 5.62
CA MET A 48 -8.68 -13.52 6.25
C MET A 48 -9.30 -12.18 5.82
N PHE A 49 -10.04 -12.16 4.72
CA PHE A 49 -10.70 -10.97 4.21
C PHE A 49 -12.06 -10.69 4.87
N PHE A 50 -12.55 -11.63 5.67
CA PHE A 50 -13.79 -11.54 6.41
C PHE A 50 -13.46 -11.41 7.89
N ALA A 51 -14.01 -10.37 8.53
CA ALA A 51 -13.94 -10.24 9.97
C ALA A 51 -14.78 -11.35 10.63
N PRO A 52 -14.55 -11.64 11.93
CA PRO A 52 -15.32 -12.65 12.68
C PRO A 52 -16.84 -12.43 12.65
N ASN A 53 -17.28 -11.20 12.42
CA ASN A 53 -18.68 -10.81 12.29
C ASN A 53 -19.23 -10.90 10.84
N GLY A 54 -18.50 -11.54 9.92
CA GLY A 54 -18.88 -11.72 8.52
C GLY A 54 -18.72 -10.48 7.64
N LYS A 55 -18.33 -9.32 8.20
CA LYS A 55 -18.13 -8.11 7.41
C LYS A 55 -16.82 -8.17 6.63
N ARG A 56 -16.87 -7.70 5.39
CA ARG A 56 -15.71 -7.65 4.51
C ARG A 56 -14.73 -6.56 4.97
N ILE A 57 -13.48 -6.93 5.21
CA ILE A 57 -12.41 -6.00 5.59
C ILE A 57 -11.84 -5.34 4.32
N GLY A 58 -11.43 -4.07 4.38
CA GLY A 58 -10.81 -3.39 3.24
C GLY A 58 -9.49 -4.05 2.80
N PRO A 59 -9.16 -4.06 1.49
CA PRO A 59 -8.02 -4.81 0.95
C PRO A 59 -6.63 -4.34 1.40
N ASN A 60 -6.56 -3.12 1.92
CA ASN A 60 -5.36 -2.50 2.45
C ASN A 60 -5.59 -1.93 3.86
N SER A 61 -6.45 -2.57 4.67
CA SER A 61 -6.65 -2.17 6.07
C SER A 61 -5.45 -2.57 6.93
N ALA A 62 -5.19 -1.81 7.99
CA ALA A 62 -4.13 -2.14 8.96
C ALA A 62 -4.34 -3.52 9.59
N GLN A 63 -5.58 -3.86 9.97
CA GLN A 63 -5.96 -5.16 10.53
C GLN A 63 -5.59 -6.33 9.62
N LEU A 64 -5.78 -6.17 8.30
CA LEU A 64 -5.44 -7.21 7.33
C LEU A 64 -3.92 -7.31 7.11
N GLN A 65 -3.19 -6.20 7.16
CA GLN A 65 -1.73 -6.20 7.08
C GLN A 65 -1.11 -6.93 8.27
N GLU A 66 -1.63 -6.68 9.48
CA GLU A 66 -1.21 -7.34 10.71
C GLU A 66 -1.54 -8.83 10.70
N ALA A 67 -2.77 -9.21 10.32
CA ALA A 67 -3.15 -10.61 10.18
C ALA A 67 -2.27 -11.39 9.17
N ARG A 68 -1.86 -10.73 8.07
CA ARG A 68 -0.91 -11.31 7.09
C ARG A 68 0.49 -11.46 7.65
N ARG A 69 0.96 -10.50 8.45
CA ARG A 69 2.26 -10.56 9.11
C ARG A 69 2.31 -11.70 10.12
N ASN A 70 1.26 -11.85 10.92
CA ASN A 70 1.18 -12.90 11.94
C ASN A 70 1.01 -14.30 11.34
N ALA A 71 0.41 -14.43 10.16
CA ALA A 71 0.28 -15.73 9.47
C ALA A 71 1.56 -16.18 8.73
N LEU A 72 2.53 -15.27 8.56
CA LEU A 72 3.83 -15.55 7.92
C LEU A 72 4.95 -15.80 8.94
N ALA A 73 4.75 -15.36 10.19
CA ALA A 73 5.57 -15.72 11.34
C ALA A 73 5.23 -17.14 11.78
#